data_AF-A0A937VNZ5-F1
#
_entry.id   AF-A0A937VNZ5-F1
#
_cell.length_a   1.000
_cell.length_b   1.000
_cell.length_c   1.000
_cell.angle_alpha   90.00
_cell.angle_beta   90.00
_cell.angle_gamma   90.00
#
_symmetry.space_group_name_H-M   'P 1'
#
loop_
_entity.id
_entity.type
_entity.pdbx_description
1 polymer ?
#
loop_
_entity_poly.entity_id
_entity_poly.type
_entity_poly.pdbx_seq_one_letter_code
_entity_poly.pdbx_strand_id
1 'polypeptide(L)'
;MQTFSKEASLLLISPDGNWQKIVHNAWANAGKVDMEVDLEQALQRISVCLSRKRPYELIIMDVWATPDIAESIAAIRQLQPDVRIVVASAGPTWKQAREAFDAGAVDFIVKSLDAGELQTSLQRARHITPPWRTQIS
;
A
#
# COMPACT_ATOMS: atom_id res chain seq x y z
N MET A 1 30.16 -11.99 -0.88
CA MET A 1 29.44 -10.84 -0.30
C MET A 1 27.96 -11.15 -0.45
N GLN A 2 27.32 -11.71 0.58
CA GLN A 2 25.91 -12.09 0.50
C GLN A 2 25.09 -10.80 0.54
N THR A 3 24.42 -10.47 -0.56
CA THR A 3 23.44 -9.40 -0.60
C THR A 3 22.31 -9.84 0.33
N PHE A 4 22.27 -9.29 1.55
CA PHE A 4 21.09 -9.38 2.40
C PHE A 4 19.96 -8.68 1.66
N SER A 5 19.17 -9.44 0.91
CA SER A 5 17.95 -8.91 0.31
C SER A 5 17.06 -8.45 1.46
N LYS A 6 16.86 -7.14 1.58
CA LYS A 6 15.96 -6.57 2.59
C LYS A 6 14.59 -7.21 2.38
N GLU A 7 14.05 -7.89 3.39
CA GLU A 7 12.71 -8.48 3.32
C GLU A 7 11.68 -7.39 2.97
N ALA A 8 10.87 -7.67 1.95
CA ALA A 8 9.84 -6.76 1.48
C ALA A 8 8.81 -6.55 2.59
N SER A 9 8.57 -5.30 3.00
CA SER A 9 7.62 -4.97 4.07
C SER A 9 6.39 -4.27 3.49
N LEU A 10 5.22 -4.88 3.65
CA LEU A 10 3.92 -4.36 3.24
C LEU A 10 3.07 -4.00 4.45
N LEU A 11 2.32 -2.91 4.36
CA LEU A 11 1.26 -2.57 5.32
C LEU A 11 -0.10 -2.60 4.61
N LEU A 12 -1.05 -3.33 5.16
CA LEU A 12 -2.44 -3.34 4.73
C LEU A 12 -3.31 -2.55 5.72
N ILE A 13 -4.13 -1.63 5.22
CA ILE A 13 -5.14 -0.90 5.98
C ILE A 13 -6.51 -1.43 5.55
N SER A 14 -7.12 -2.30 6.37
CA SER A 14 -8.40 -2.95 6.08
C SER A 14 -8.99 -3.65 7.31
N PRO A 15 -10.26 -3.42 7.66
CA PRO A 15 -10.96 -4.21 8.67
C PRO A 15 -11.46 -5.57 8.14
N ASP A 16 -11.46 -5.79 6.83
CA ASP A 16 -11.94 -7.03 6.20
C ASP A 16 -10.96 -8.19 6.40
N GLY A 17 -11.32 -9.14 7.28
CA GLY A 17 -10.51 -10.32 7.61
C GLY A 17 -10.32 -11.32 6.46
N ASN A 18 -11.21 -11.37 5.48
CA ASN A 18 -11.01 -12.20 4.29
C ASN A 18 -9.98 -11.55 3.37
N TRP A 19 -10.10 -10.23 3.18
CA TRP A 19 -9.13 -9.46 2.40
C TRP A 19 -7.73 -9.53 3.01
N GLN A 20 -7.62 -9.41 4.33
CA GLN A 20 -6.37 -9.61 5.07
C GLN A 20 -5.69 -10.95 4.74
N LYS A 21 -6.45 -12.05 4.74
CA LYS A 21 -5.92 -13.38 4.40
C LYS A 21 -5.44 -13.47 2.95
N ILE A 22 -6.19 -12.89 2.02
CA ILE A 22 -5.83 -12.91 0.59
C ILE A 22 -4.54 -12.12 0.37
N VAL A 23 -4.42 -10.92 0.94
CA VAL A 23 -3.20 -10.09 0.85
C VAL A 23 -2.01 -10.80 1.48
N HIS A 24 -2.19 -11.41 2.66
CA HIS A 24 -1.15 -12.19 3.30
C HIS A 24 -0.64 -13.31 2.40
N ASN A 25 -1.55 -14.08 1.79
CA ASN A 25 -1.20 -15.18 0.91
C ASN A 25 -0.52 -14.70 -0.38
N ALA A 26 -1.00 -13.61 -0.97
CA ALA A 26 -0.41 -13.01 -2.16
C ALA A 26 1.02 -12.48 -1.91
N TRP A 27 1.33 -12.07 -0.68
CA TRP A 27 2.62 -11.50 -0.29
C TRP A 27 3.55 -12.45 0.45
N ALA A 28 3.09 -13.66 0.81
CA ALA A 28 3.81 -14.59 1.68
C ALA A 28 5.24 -14.90 1.22
N ASN A 29 5.47 -14.95 -0.10
CA ASN A 29 6.79 -15.22 -0.68
C ASN A 29 7.66 -13.97 -0.88
N ALA A 30 7.09 -12.77 -0.74
CA ALA A 30 7.80 -11.51 -0.92
C ALA A 30 8.41 -11.02 0.41
N GLY A 31 7.69 -11.18 1.51
CA GLY A 31 8.17 -10.82 2.83
C GLY A 31 7.04 -10.60 3.84
N LYS A 32 7.25 -9.65 4.74
CA LYS A 32 6.36 -9.39 5.88
C LYS A 32 5.15 -8.55 5.48
N VAL A 33 3.98 -8.92 5.99
CA VAL A 33 2.75 -8.12 5.96
C VAL A 33 2.40 -7.69 7.38
N ASP A 34 2.32 -6.39 7.62
CA ASP A 34 1.63 -5.81 8.77
C ASP A 34 0.21 -5.41 8.36
N MET A 35 -0.72 -5.44 9.31
CA MET A 35 -2.13 -5.17 9.07
C MET A 35 -2.68 -4.26 10.15
N GLU A 36 -3.40 -3.23 9.74
CA GLU A 36 -4.13 -2.31 10.62
C GLU A 36 -5.55 -2.16 10.09
N VAL A 37 -6.51 -1.85 10.96
CA VAL A 37 -7.93 -1.80 10.58
C VAL A 37 -8.37 -0.41 10.11
N ASP A 38 -7.61 0.63 10.45
CA ASP A 38 -7.89 2.03 10.14
C ASP A 38 -6.60 2.85 9.92
N LEU A 39 -6.77 4.10 9.47
CA LEU A 39 -5.67 5.02 9.18
C LEU A 39 -4.88 5.40 10.44
N GLU A 40 -5.53 5.59 11.59
CA GLU A 40 -4.87 6.05 12.81
C GLU A 40 -3.82 5.03 13.28
N GLN A 41 -4.23 3.76 13.37
CA GLN A 41 -3.36 2.65 13.71
C GLN A 41 -2.24 2.47 12.66
N ALA A 42 -2.56 2.67 11.38
CA ALA A 42 -1.58 2.65 10.30
C ALA A 42 -0.51 3.74 10.45
N LEU A 43 -0.88 4.99 10.75
CA LEU A 43 0.06 6.10 10.95
C LEU A 43 0.95 5.87 12.17
N GLN A 44 0.39 5.34 13.27
CA GLN A 44 1.16 4.96 14.45
C GLN A 44 2.18 3.86 14.10
N ARG A 45 1.75 2.82 13.38
CA ARG A 45 2.60 1.72 12.92
C ARG A 45 3.74 2.23 12.03
N ILE A 46 3.43 3.08 11.04
CA ILE A 46 4.43 3.70 10.15
C ILE A 46 5.47 4.45 10.98
N SER A 47 5.03 5.28 11.93
CA SER A 47 5.92 6.05 12.81
C SER A 47 6.88 5.15 13.61
N VAL A 48 6.37 4.07 14.20
CA VAL A 48 7.19 3.08 14.92
C VAL A 48 8.19 2.40 13.98
N CYS A 49 7.76 1.98 12.79
CA CYS A 49 8.62 1.33 11.80
C CYS A 49 9.72 2.26 11.27
N LEU A 50 9.40 3.53 11.02
CA LEU A 50 10.37 4.55 10.61
C LEU A 50 11.42 4.79 11.70
N SER A 51 11.02 4.92 12.97
CA SER A 51 11.97 5.08 14.10
C SER A 51 12.95 3.91 14.22
N ARG A 52 12.53 2.71 13.79
CA ARG A 52 13.34 1.48 13.76
C ARG A 52 14.12 1.29 12.46
N LYS A 53 14.14 2.30 11.57
CA LYS A 53 14.76 2.25 10.23
C LYS A 53 14.24 1.10 9.35
N ARG A 54 12.96 0.76 9.49
CA ARG A 54 12.26 -0.29 8.72
C ARG A 54 11.05 0.30 7.98
N PRO A 55 11.26 1.22 7.01
CA PRO A 55 10.15 1.79 6.24
C PRO A 55 9.45 0.69 5.42
N TYR A 56 8.15 0.86 5.22
CA TYR A 56 7.38 0.00 4.30
C TYR A 56 7.81 0.25 2.86
N GLU A 57 7.74 -0.75 1.99
CA GLU A 57 7.95 -0.53 0.56
C GLU A 57 6.64 -0.31 -0.21
N LEU A 58 5.54 -0.80 0.36
CA LEU A 58 4.21 -0.76 -0.21
C LEU A 58 3.17 -0.65 0.90
N ILE A 59 2.19 0.21 0.71
CA ILE A 59 1.00 0.32 1.55
C ILE A 59 -0.21 0.03 0.66
N ILE A 60 -1.07 -0.90 1.08
CA ILE A 60 -2.38 -1.16 0.47
C ILE A 60 -3.45 -0.54 1.36
N MET A 61 -4.29 0.28 0.78
CA MET A 61 -5.35 0.99 1.49
C MET A 61 -6.71 0.54 0.95
N ASP A 62 -7.54 -0.06 1.79
CA ASP A 62 -8.93 -0.34 1.46
C ASP A 62 -9.76 0.95 1.50
N VAL A 63 -10.47 1.24 0.41
CA VAL A 63 -11.35 2.43 0.31
C VAL A 63 -12.35 2.50 1.46
N TRP A 64 -12.86 1.36 1.95
CA TRP A 64 -13.81 1.34 3.06
C TRP A 64 -13.19 1.67 4.42
N ALA A 65 -11.88 1.44 4.57
CA ALA A 65 -11.15 1.77 5.79
C ALA A 65 -10.73 3.24 5.84
N THR A 66 -10.88 3.97 4.73
CA THR A 66 -10.38 5.34 4.57
C THR A 66 -11.47 6.28 4.05
N PRO A 67 -12.14 7.04 4.94
CA PRO A 67 -13.29 7.85 4.57
C PRO A 67 -12.94 8.97 3.57
N ASP A 68 -11.71 9.47 3.59
CA ASP A 68 -11.16 10.41 2.61
C ASP A 68 -9.84 9.88 2.06
N ILE A 69 -9.83 9.51 0.78
CA ILE A 69 -8.68 8.89 0.10
C ILE A 69 -7.52 9.90 0.00
N ALA A 70 -7.82 11.14 -0.34
CA ALA A 70 -6.81 12.17 -0.55
C ALA A 70 -6.11 12.55 0.76
N GLU A 71 -6.89 12.80 1.83
CA GLU A 71 -6.35 13.11 3.14
C GLU A 71 -5.54 11.96 3.72
N SER A 72 -6.02 10.72 3.53
CA SER A 72 -5.33 9.50 3.98
C SER A 72 -3.96 9.35 3.31
N ILE A 73 -3.91 9.53 1.98
CA ILE A 73 -2.65 9.49 1.23
C ILE A 73 -1.72 10.62 1.66
N ALA A 74 -2.25 11.84 1.83
CA ALA A 74 -1.46 12.98 2.27
C ALA A 74 -0.83 12.74 3.66
N ALA A 75 -1.58 12.19 4.61
CA ALA A 75 -1.09 11.86 5.95
C ALA A 75 0.02 10.80 5.91
N ILE A 76 -0.15 9.74 5.11
CA ILE A 76 0.89 8.72 4.93
C ILE A 76 2.17 9.34 4.34
N ARG A 77 2.02 10.21 3.34
CA ARG A 77 3.15 10.87 2.67
C ARG A 77 3.92 11.82 3.58
N GLN A 78 3.27 12.47 4.54
CA GLN A 78 3.96 13.31 5.53
C GLN A 78 4.97 12.49 6.36
N LEU A 79 4.65 11.23 6.65
CA LEU A 79 5.55 10.32 7.36
C LEU A 79 6.56 9.64 6.44
N GLN A 80 6.11 9.17 5.27
CA GLN A 80 6.94 8.41 4.34
C GLN A 80 6.73 8.87 2.88
N PRO A 81 7.39 9.96 2.44
CA PRO A 81 7.14 10.61 1.14
C PRO A 81 7.32 9.71 -0.08
N ASP A 82 8.19 8.71 0.03
CA ASP A 82 8.59 7.80 -1.04
C ASP A 82 7.85 6.46 -1.05
N VAL A 83 6.92 6.24 -0.12
CA VAL A 83 6.20 4.97 -0.05
C VAL A 83 5.27 4.81 -1.25
N ARG A 84 5.19 3.59 -1.78
CA ARG A 84 4.20 3.26 -2.81
C ARG A 84 2.87 2.99 -2.13
N ILE A 85 1.82 3.62 -2.63
CA ILE A 85 0.47 3.48 -2.09
C ILE A 85 -0.43 2.93 -3.18
N VAL A 86 -1.08 1.81 -2.91
CA VAL A 86 -2.07 1.18 -3.77
C VAL A 86 -3.42 1.27 -3.07
N VAL A 87 -4.42 1.76 -3.79
CA VAL A 87 -5.79 1.82 -3.27
C VAL A 87 -6.57 0.60 -3.78
N ALA A 88 -7.27 -0.09 -2.88
CA ALA A 88 -8.05 -1.28 -3.19
C ALA A 88 -9.53 -1.04 -2.91
N SER A 89 -10.39 -1.33 -3.88
CA SER A 89 -11.85 -1.18 -3.77
C SER A 89 -12.57 -2.49 -4.07
N ALA A 90 -13.76 -2.69 -3.49
CA ALA A 90 -14.62 -3.84 -3.79
C ALA A 90 -15.23 -3.77 -5.20
N GLY A 91 -15.16 -2.63 -5.88
CA GLY A 91 -15.70 -2.46 -7.22
C GLY A 91 -15.01 -1.35 -8.01
N PRO A 92 -15.24 -1.30 -9.34
CA PRO A 92 -14.67 -0.28 -10.19
C PRO A 92 -15.34 1.09 -9.94
N THR A 93 -14.52 2.10 -9.69
CA THR A 93 -14.99 3.46 -9.39
C THR A 93 -14.01 4.49 -9.96
N TRP A 94 -14.27 4.95 -11.18
CA TRP A 94 -13.41 5.94 -11.86
C TRP A 94 -13.11 7.18 -11.01
N LYS A 95 -14.13 7.70 -10.30
CA LYS A 95 -13.97 8.91 -9.47
C LYS A 95 -12.95 8.69 -8.34
N GLN A 96 -13.07 7.58 -7.61
CA GLN A 96 -12.15 7.24 -6.52
C GLN A 96 -10.74 6.90 -7.04
N ALA A 97 -10.65 6.25 -8.20
CA ALA A 97 -9.36 5.98 -8.84
C ALA A 97 -8.65 7.28 -9.21
N ARG A 98 -9.36 8.22 -9.84
CA ARG A 98 -8.82 9.54 -10.17
C ARG A 98 -8.35 10.29 -8.92
N GLU A 99 -9.18 10.33 -7.89
CA GLU A 99 -8.84 10.97 -6.61
C GLU A 99 -7.60 10.35 -5.96
N ALA A 100 -7.50 9.02 -5.95
CA ALA A 100 -6.33 8.30 -5.47
C ALA A 100 -5.06 8.68 -6.24
N PHE A 101 -5.13 8.73 -7.58
CA PHE A 101 -3.99 9.09 -8.42
C PHE A 101 -3.58 10.56 -8.24
N ASP A 102 -4.55 11.48 -8.18
CA ASP A 102 -4.30 12.91 -7.96
C ASP A 102 -3.63 13.15 -6.59
N ALA A 103 -3.96 12.35 -5.57
CA ALA A 103 -3.29 12.35 -4.27
C ALA A 103 -1.93 11.63 -4.26
N GLY A 104 -1.61 10.89 -5.32
CA GLY A 104 -0.31 10.24 -5.50
C GLY A 104 -0.30 8.73 -5.24
N ALA A 105 -1.42 8.03 -5.25
CA ALA A 105 -1.39 6.57 -5.36
C ALA A 105 -0.62 6.15 -6.63
N VAL A 106 0.09 5.02 -6.56
CA VAL A 106 0.78 4.45 -7.73
C VAL A 106 -0.12 3.53 -8.54
N ASP A 107 -1.16 2.99 -7.92
CA ASP A 107 -2.14 2.11 -8.57
C ASP A 107 -3.48 2.13 -7.84
N PHE A 108 -4.52 1.72 -8.56
CA PHE A 108 -5.86 1.49 -8.04
C PHE A 108 -6.34 0.12 -8.51
N ILE A 109 -6.60 -0.79 -7.57
CA ILE A 109 -6.98 -2.17 -7.86
C ILE A 109 -8.39 -2.47 -7.36
N VAL A 110 -9.07 -3.35 -8.08
CA VAL A 110 -10.27 -4.01 -7.56
C VAL A 110 -9.80 -5.20 -6.71
N LYS A 111 -10.36 -5.36 -5.51
CA LYS A 111 -10.07 -6.49 -4.62
C LYS A 111 -10.42 -7.79 -5.36
N SER A 112 -9.42 -8.59 -5.66
CA SER A 112 -9.62 -9.94 -6.18
C SER A 112 -9.67 -10.94 -5.03
N LEU A 113 -10.54 -11.93 -5.13
CA LEU A 113 -10.52 -13.07 -4.22
C LEU A 113 -9.44 -14.10 -4.60
N ASP A 114 -8.78 -13.89 -5.75
CA ASP A 114 -7.65 -14.69 -6.22
C ASP A 114 -6.32 -14.07 -5.77
N ALA A 115 -5.56 -14.83 -4.98
CA ALA A 115 -4.27 -14.39 -4.46
C ALA A 115 -3.18 -14.27 -5.54
N GLY A 116 -3.26 -15.05 -6.63
CA GLY A 116 -2.30 -14.99 -7.75
C GLY A 116 -2.51 -13.76 -8.64
N GLU A 117 -3.77 -13.40 -8.91
CA GLU A 117 -4.09 -12.14 -9.58
C GLU A 117 -3.63 -10.93 -8.76
N LEU A 118 -3.87 -10.98 -7.45
CA LEU A 118 -3.40 -9.95 -6.54
C LEU A 118 -1.86 -9.88 -6.51
N GLN A 119 -1.19 -11.03 -6.41
CA GLN A 119 0.28 -11.08 -6.43
C GLN A 119 0.85 -10.41 -7.68
N THR A 120 0.27 -10.68 -8.85
CA THR A 120 0.67 -10.07 -10.12
C THR A 120 0.49 -8.54 -10.08
N SER A 121 -0.63 -8.06 -9.56
CA SER A 121 -0.91 -6.63 -9.40
C SER A 121 0.06 -5.94 -8.44
N LEU A 122 0.35 -6.58 -7.31
CA LEU A 122 1.29 -6.04 -6.32
C LEU A 122 2.73 -6.04 -6.84
N GLN A 123 3.16 -7.08 -7.58
CA GLN A 123 4.46 -7.09 -8.25
C GLN A 123 4.58 -5.92 -9.22
N ARG A 124 3.57 -5.68 -10.07
CA ARG A 124 3.53 -4.51 -10.96
C ARG A 124 3.70 -3.22 -10.16
N ALA A 125 2.91 -3.02 -9.09
CA ALA A 125 2.97 -1.82 -8.27
C ALA A 125 4.36 -1.56 -7.66
N ARG A 126 5.09 -2.61 -7.25
CA ARG A 126 6.47 -2.48 -6.71
C ARG A 126 7.47 -1.91 -7.74
N HIS A 127 7.23 -2.14 -9.03
CA HIS A 127 8.11 -1.72 -10.11
C HIS A 127 7.67 -0.41 -10.77
N ILE A 128 6.49 0.12 -10.44
CA ILE A 128 6.07 1.44 -10.92
C ILE A 128 7.05 2.49 -10.38
N THR A 129 7.68 3.21 -11.29
CA THR A 129 8.42 4.43 -10.96
C THR A 129 7.40 5.53 -10.73
N PRO A 130 7.37 6.11 -9.52
CA PRO A 130 6.45 7.18 -9.25
C PRO A 130 6.62 8.39 -10.19
N PRO A 131 5.54 8.91 -10.79
CA PRO A 131 5.65 10.03 -11.74
C PRO A 131 6.28 11.29 -11.11
N TRP A 132 6.11 11.48 -9.79
CA TRP A 132 6.71 12.60 -9.04
C TRP A 132 8.23 12.51 -8.86
N ARG A 133 8.88 11.38 -9.16
CA ARG A 133 10.36 11.27 -9.12
C ARG A 133 11.05 11.84 -10.36
N THR A 134 10.32 12.03 -11.45
CA THR A 134 10.87 12.52 -12.72
C THR A 134 10.96 14.04 -12.82
N GLN A 135 10.48 14.78 -11.81
CA GLN A 135 10.45 16.25 -11.78
C GLN A 135 11.61 16.91 -11.00
N ILE A 136 12.59 16.12 -10.54
CA ILE A 136 13.82 16.66 -9.95
C ILE A 136 14.97 16.29 -10.89
N SER A 137 15.21 17.14 -11.88
CA SER A 137 16.40 17.15 -12.74
C SER A 137 16.75 18.58 -13.08
#